data_AF-A0A1J5HRW3-F1
#
_entry.id   AF-A0A1J5HRW3-F1
#
_cell.length_a   1.000
_cell.length_b   1.000
_cell.length_c   1.000
_cell.angle_alpha   90.00
_cell.angle_beta   90.00
_cell.angle_gamma   90.00
#
_symmetry.space_group_name_H-M   'P 1'
#
loop_
_entity.id
_entity.type
_entity.pdbx_description
1 polymer ?
#
loop_
_entity_poly.entity_id
_entity_poly.type
_entity_poly.pdbx_seq_one_letter_code
_entity_poly.pdbx_strand_id
1 'polypeptide(L)'
;MNTRKILQLVGLKPNNSISSLDNEEAMERLIKFIKEWELPIQIKKISKKDWETLFSSYADSIIDYHPENHHQERGAFLRNEQMLKKYGLTDEDIKRLDFC
;
A
#
# COMPACT_ATOMS: atom_id res chain seq x y z
N MET A 1 10.40 10.61 -2.87
CA MET A 1 10.89 9.40 -2.17
C MET A 1 11.19 8.36 -3.23
N ASN A 2 12.35 7.69 -3.18
CA ASN A 2 12.75 6.72 -4.22
C ASN A 2 12.31 5.31 -3.81
N THR A 3 11.42 4.72 -4.60
CA THR A 3 10.79 3.41 -4.36
C THR A 3 11.80 2.28 -4.25
N ARG A 4 12.78 2.22 -5.16
CA ARG A 4 13.87 1.23 -5.11
C ARG A 4 14.67 1.30 -3.82
N LYS A 5 14.97 2.51 -3.34
CA LYS A 5 15.69 2.68 -2.07
C LYS A 5 14.90 2.10 -0.90
N ILE A 6 13.58 2.26 -0.87
CA ILE A 6 12.74 1.71 0.19
C ILE A 6 12.73 0.18 0.11
N LEU A 7 12.49 -0.38 -1.08
CA LEU A 7 12.52 -1.82 -1.33
C LEU A 7 13.83 -2.44 -0.85
N GLN A 8 14.97 -1.85 -1.23
CA GLN A 8 16.29 -2.29 -0.79
C GLN A 8 16.46 -2.20 0.73
N LEU A 9 16.02 -1.09 1.35
CA LEU A 9 16.09 -0.89 2.81
C LEU A 9 15.30 -1.95 3.59
N VAL A 10 14.14 -2.37 3.06
CA VAL A 10 13.30 -3.41 3.70
C VAL A 10 13.61 -4.82 3.21
N GLY A 11 14.60 -5.01 2.33
CA GLY A 11 15.02 -6.33 1.85
C GLY A 11 14.05 -6.99 0.86
N LEU A 12 13.33 -6.19 0.07
CA LEU A 12 12.47 -6.62 -1.04
C LEU A 12 13.16 -6.41 -2.39
N LYS A 13 13.00 -7.39 -3.29
CA LYS A 13 13.52 -7.29 -4.66
C LYS A 13 12.54 -6.50 -5.52
N PRO A 14 12.99 -5.49 -6.30
CA PRO A 14 12.10 -4.69 -7.15
C PRO A 14 11.33 -5.51 -8.20
N ASN A 15 11.99 -6.50 -8.82
CA ASN A 15 11.43 -7.21 -9.97
C ASN A 15 10.60 -8.46 -9.57
N ASN A 16 10.29 -8.64 -8.29
CA ASN A 16 9.39 -9.73 -7.89
C ASN A 16 7.98 -9.37 -8.35
N SER A 17 7.30 -10.32 -9.00
CA SER A 17 5.95 -10.11 -9.53
C SER A 17 4.90 -10.09 -8.41
N ILE A 18 3.94 -9.17 -8.54
CA ILE A 18 2.71 -9.03 -7.78
C ILE A 18 1.58 -8.96 -8.81
N SER A 19 0.86 -10.07 -9.05
CA SER A 19 -0.17 -10.14 -10.09
C SER A 19 0.39 -9.72 -11.47
N SER A 20 -0.17 -8.68 -12.10
CA SER A 20 0.29 -8.09 -13.36
C SER A 20 1.41 -7.06 -13.21
N LEU A 21 1.83 -6.73 -11.99
CA LEU A 21 2.84 -5.70 -11.68
C LEU A 21 4.11 -6.32 -11.08
N ASP A 22 5.14 -5.52 -10.86
CA ASP A 22 6.26 -5.86 -9.99
C ASP A 22 6.22 -5.08 -8.66
N ASN A 23 7.08 -5.45 -7.70
CA ASN A 23 7.20 -4.79 -6.40
C ASN A 23 7.51 -3.29 -6.52
N GLU A 24 8.24 -2.87 -7.56
CA GLU A 24 8.56 -1.45 -7.78
C GLU A 24 7.31 -0.67 -8.14
N GLU A 25 6.56 -1.14 -9.15
CA GLU A 25 5.34 -0.48 -9.60
C GLU A 25 4.26 -0.50 -8.51
N ALA A 26 4.05 -1.65 -7.84
CA ALA A 26 3.10 -1.75 -6.74
C ALA A 26 3.43 -0.77 -5.60
N MET A 27 4.70 -0.71 -5.18
CA MET A 27 5.11 0.22 -4.14
C MET A 27 4.98 1.68 -4.58
N GLU A 28 5.29 2.00 -5.83
CA GLU A 28 5.13 3.35 -6.36
C GLU A 28 3.67 3.81 -6.29
N ARG A 29 2.73 2.95 -6.72
CA ARG A 29 1.29 3.24 -6.67
C ARG A 29 0.79 3.44 -5.24
N LEU A 30 1.16 2.55 -4.32
CA LEU A 30 0.77 2.65 -2.91
C LEU A 30 1.36 3.90 -2.23
N ILE A 31 2.61 4.25 -2.53
CA ILE A 31 3.23 5.48 -1.99
C ILE A 31 2.58 6.73 -2.58
N LYS A 32 2.23 6.72 -3.87
CA LYS A 32 1.52 7.81 -4.51
C LYS A 32 0.16 8.02 -3.83
N PHE A 33 -0.59 6.95 -3.62
CA PHE A 33 -1.85 6.97 -2.89
C PHE A 33 -1.71 7.54 -1.46
N ILE A 34 -0.72 7.09 -0.68
CA ILE A 34 -0.44 7.64 0.66
C ILE A 34 -0.27 9.16 0.62
N LYS A 35 0.45 9.69 -0.38
CA LYS A 35 0.70 11.12 -0.49
C LYS A 35 -0.52 11.89 -0.97
N GLU A 36 -1.23 11.39 -1.98
CA GLU A 36 -2.42 12.06 -2.54
C GLU A 36 -3.55 12.17 -1.52
N TRP A 37 -3.64 11.20 -0.61
CA TRP A 37 -4.62 11.20 0.49
C TRP A 37 -4.09 11.80 1.80
N GLU A 38 -2.82 12.24 1.80
CA GLU A 38 -2.12 12.80 2.95
C GLU A 38 -2.15 11.88 4.19
N LEU A 39 -2.07 10.57 3.96
CA LEU A 39 -2.14 9.59 5.05
C LEU A 39 -0.88 9.68 5.92
N PRO A 40 -1.00 9.78 7.26
CA PRO A 40 0.12 9.97 8.19
C PRO A 40 0.94 8.68 8.44
N ILE A 41 1.14 7.87 7.40
CA ILE A 41 1.85 6.59 7.47
C ILE A 41 3.35 6.80 7.42
N GLN A 42 4.05 6.25 8.41
CA GLN A 42 5.50 6.26 8.53
C GLN A 42 6.12 5.17 7.65
N ILE A 43 6.12 5.41 6.33
CA ILE A 43 6.54 4.43 5.30
C ILE A 43 7.88 3.75 5.62
N LYS A 44 8.86 4.49 6.15
CA LYS A 44 10.20 3.97 6.49
C LYS A 44 10.22 2.98 7.65
N LYS A 45 9.14 2.89 8.43
CA LYS A 45 9.00 1.96 9.57
C LYS A 45 8.23 0.69 9.23
N ILE A 46 7.61 0.62 8.05
CA ILE A 46 6.86 -0.55 7.62
C ILE A 46 7.83 -1.73 7.49
N SER A 47 7.52 -2.83 8.17
CA SER A 47 8.37 -4.03 8.14
C SER A 47 8.30 -4.70 6.76
N LYS A 48 9.30 -5.54 6.45
CA LYS A 48 9.26 -6.36 5.24
C LYS A 48 7.97 -7.18 5.13
N LYS A 49 7.60 -7.86 6.22
CA LYS A 49 6.42 -8.74 6.30
C LYS A 49 5.13 -7.96 6.08
N ASP A 50 5.03 -6.76 6.65
CA ASP A 50 3.85 -5.91 6.51
C ASP A 50 3.75 -5.35 5.08
N TRP A 51 4.88 -5.03 4.44
CA TRP A 51 4.91 -4.71 3.00
C TRP A 51 4.47 -5.89 2.13
N GLU A 52 4.96 -7.09 2.40
CA GLU A 52 4.54 -8.31 1.67
C GLU A 52 3.04 -8.56 1.84
N THR A 53 2.50 -8.33 3.04
CA THR A 53 1.07 -8.46 3.32
C THR A 53 0.28 -7.41 2.53
N LEU A 54 0.72 -6.14 2.54
CA LEU A 54 0.06 -5.07 1.79
C LEU A 54 0.11 -5.32 0.28
N PHE A 55 1.23 -5.82 -0.25
CA PHE A 55 1.35 -6.22 -1.66
C PHE A 55 0.42 -7.37 -2.03
N SER A 56 0.31 -8.38 -1.17
CA SER A 56 -0.63 -9.48 -1.37
C SER A 56 -2.06 -8.95 -1.45
N SER A 57 -2.48 -8.10 -0.50
CA SER A 57 -3.83 -7.52 -0.53
C SER A 57 -4.05 -6.57 -1.69
N TYR A 58 -3.01 -5.89 -2.17
CA TYR A 58 -3.08 -5.09 -3.39
C TYR A 58 -3.25 -5.95 -4.63
N ALA A 59 -2.56 -7.09 -4.72
CA ALA A 59 -2.77 -8.07 -5.79
C ALA A 59 -4.23 -8.55 -5.82
N ASP A 60 -4.79 -8.88 -4.65
CA ASP A 60 -6.21 -9.27 -4.55
C ASP A 60 -7.13 -8.12 -4.97
N SER A 61 -6.82 -6.89 -4.56
CA SER A 61 -7.61 -5.70 -4.90
C SER A 61 -7.57 -5.36 -6.39
N ILE A 62 -6.47 -5.68 -7.10
CA ILE A 62 -6.39 -5.55 -8.57
C ILE A 62 -7.40 -6.46 -9.27
N ILE A 63 -7.65 -7.64 -8.70
CA ILE A 63 -8.63 -8.60 -9.24
C ILE A 63 -10.06 -8.12 -8.91
N ASP A 64 -10.28 -7.66 -7.68
CA ASP A 64 -11.61 -7.36 -7.17
C ASP A 64 -12.17 -6.00 -7.60
N TYR A 65 -11.29 -5.04 -7.93
CA TYR A 65 -11.69 -3.66 -8.17
C TYR A 65 -11.14 -3.07 -9.48
N HIS A 66 -11.96 -2.24 -10.12
CA HIS A 66 -11.57 -1.45 -11.28
C HIS A 66 -10.47 -0.44 -10.90
N PRO A 67 -9.47 -0.16 -11.76
CA PRO A 67 -8.33 0.72 -11.44
C PRO A 67 -8.68 2.22 -11.30
N GLU A 68 -9.96 2.60 -11.35
CA GLU A 68 -10.40 3.98 -11.25
C GLU A 68 -10.45 4.47 -9.80
N ASN A 69 -10.25 5.77 -9.60
CA ASN A 69 -10.47 6.47 -8.33
C ASN A 69 -9.81 5.82 -7.10
N HIS A 70 -8.63 5.22 -7.30
CA HIS A 70 -7.87 4.52 -6.28
C HIS A 70 -8.60 3.34 -5.61
N HIS A 71 -9.58 2.71 -6.27
CA HIS A 71 -10.34 1.62 -5.64
C HIS A 71 -9.43 0.44 -5.23
N GLN A 72 -8.41 0.14 -6.02
CA GLN A 72 -7.46 -0.94 -5.74
C GLN A 72 -6.60 -0.63 -4.51
N GLU A 73 -6.06 0.59 -4.41
CA GLU A 73 -5.25 1.02 -3.27
C GLU A 73 -6.10 1.13 -2.01
N ARG A 74 -7.32 1.70 -2.11
CA ARG A 74 -8.28 1.76 -1.01
C ARG A 74 -8.62 0.38 -0.49
N GLY A 75 -8.93 -0.58 -1.38
CA GLY A 75 -9.20 -1.96 -1.01
C GLY A 75 -8.06 -2.59 -0.22
N ALA A 76 -6.81 -2.40 -0.67
CA ALA A 76 -5.64 -2.91 0.02
C ALA A 76 -5.46 -2.29 1.42
N PHE A 77 -5.72 -0.98 1.56
CA PHE A 77 -5.57 -0.27 2.83
C PHE A 77 -6.66 -0.65 3.83
N LEU A 78 -7.92 -0.71 3.38
CA LEU A 78 -9.05 -1.10 4.22
C LEU A 78 -8.93 -2.55 4.70
N ARG A 79 -8.42 -3.48 3.88
CA ARG A 79 -8.14 -4.86 4.30
C ARG A 79 -7.03 -4.96 5.37
N ASN A 80 -6.18 -3.93 5.47
CA ASN A 80 -5.00 -3.93 6.34
C ASN A 80 -5.04 -2.80 7.40
N GLU A 81 -6.21 -2.24 7.70
CA GLU A 81 -6.34 -1.07 8.59
C GLU A 81 -5.64 -1.26 9.95
N GLN A 82 -5.85 -2.40 10.61
CA GLN A 82 -5.27 -2.70 11.92
C GLN A 82 -3.75 -2.80 11.89
N MET A 83 -3.19 -3.27 10.78
CA MET A 83 -1.76 -3.31 10.55
C MET A 83 -1.22 -1.88 10.31
N LEU A 84 -1.88 -1.11 9.45
CA LEU A 84 -1.46 0.23 9.06
C LEU A 84 -1.60 1.26 10.20
N LYS A 85 -2.49 1.04 11.16
CA LYS A 85 -2.58 1.80 12.42
C LYS A 85 -1.26 1.81 13.20
N LYS A 86 -0.51 0.70 13.18
CA LYS A 86 0.83 0.60 13.81
C LYS A 86 1.82 1.60 13.20
N TYR A 87 1.55 2.07 11.98
CA TYR A 87 2.39 2.97 11.21
C TYR A 87 1.83 4.40 11.12
N GLY A 88 0.70 4.68 11.76
CA GLY A 88 0.15 6.03 11.89
C GLY A 88 -1.20 6.23 11.22
N LEU A 89 -1.74 5.27 10.46
CA LEU A 89 -3.09 5.38 9.90
C LEU A 89 -4.12 5.58 11.03
N THR A 90 -5.01 6.56 10.89
CA THR A 90 -6.00 6.88 11.92
C THR A 90 -7.38 6.33 11.59
N ASP A 91 -8.28 6.28 12.57
CA ASP A 91 -9.69 5.94 12.34
C ASP A 91 -10.40 6.96 11.45
N GLU A 92 -9.98 8.23 11.50
CA GLU A 92 -10.51 9.27 10.62
C GLU A 92 -10.07 9.04 9.17
N ASP A 93 -8.82 8.65 8.95
CA ASP A 93 -8.35 8.25 7.62
C ASP A 93 -9.13 7.06 7.09
N ILE A 94 -9.38 6.04 7.92
CA ILE A 94 -10.17 4.86 7.52
C ILE A 94 -11.57 5.29 7.09
N LYS A 95 -12.25 6.15 7.85
CA LYS A 95 -13.55 6.70 7.45
C LYS A 95 -13.49 7.49 6.15
N ARG A 96 -12.42 8.25 5.90
CA ARG A 96 -12.22 8.96 4.62
C ARG A 96 -12.01 7.98 3.46
N LEU A 97 -11.33 6.87 3.71
CA LEU A 97 -11.06 5.83 2.73
C LEU A 97 -12.26 4.92 2.48
N ASP A 98 -13.15 4.74 3.45
CA ASP A 98 -14.36 3.93 3.38
C ASP A 98 -15.56 4.85 3.10
N PHE A 99 -15.80 5.17 1.81
CA PHE A 99 -16.95 5.98 1.36
C PHE A 99 -18.29 5.25 1.60
N CYS A 100 -18.65 5.01 2.86
CA CYS A 100 -20.02 4.69 3.28
C CYS A 100 -20.88 5.97 3.30
#